data_AF-A0A3D1CND3-F1
#
_entry.id   AF-A0A3D1CND3-F1
#
_cell.length_a   1.000
_cell.length_b   1.000
_cell.length_c   1.000
_cell.angle_alpha   90.00
_cell.angle_beta   90.00
_cell.angle_gamma   90.00
#
_symmetry.space_group_name_H-M   'P 1'
#
loop_
_entity.id
_entity.type
_entity.pdbx_description
1 polymer ?
#
loop_
_entity_poly.entity_id
_entity_poly.type
_entity_poly.pdbx_seq_one_letter_code
_entity_poly.pdbx_strand_id
1 'polypeptide(L)'
;IAKDLNKMSAKSSIKMLVADNAQSTLFKWISILTGSKNALKGVGFFVGAALLSWIGFRGAILAMAIVLLVVLIFSIVMLQRDLGKAKNKPKFSDIWSKSAPVNHLSLARFFLFGSRDIWFVVALP
;
A
#
# COMPACT_ATOMS: atom_id res chain seq x y z
N ILE A 1 8.48 0.99 -5.32
CA ILE A 1 8.14 2.40 -5.67
C ILE A 1 6.65 2.78 -5.47
N ALA A 2 5.69 2.49 -6.36
CA ALA A 2 4.29 2.94 -6.23
C ALA A 2 3.57 2.45 -4.94
N LYS A 3 3.87 1.22 -4.51
CA LYS A 3 3.36 0.62 -3.27
C LYS A 3 3.93 1.28 -2.00
N ASP A 4 5.16 1.77 -2.05
CA ASP A 4 5.85 2.41 -0.91
C ASP A 4 5.46 3.89 -0.78
N LEU A 5 5.21 4.57 -1.91
CA LEU A 5 4.62 5.91 -1.93
C LEU A 5 3.19 5.92 -1.37
N ASN A 6 2.38 4.91 -1.68
CA ASN A 6 1.03 4.78 -1.11
C ASN A 6 1.06 4.50 0.40
N LYS A 7 2.06 3.74 0.89
CA LYS A 7 2.30 3.52 2.32
C LYS A 7 2.75 4.78 3.06
N MET A 8 3.54 5.64 2.42
CA MET A 8 4.08 6.87 3.02
C MET A 8 3.06 8.02 2.98
N SER A 9 2.30 8.15 1.88
CA SER A 9 1.21 9.11 1.72
C SER A 9 0.10 8.88 2.74
N ALA A 10 -0.34 7.63 2.92
CA ALA A 10 -1.35 7.27 3.92
C ALA A 10 -0.93 7.59 5.37
N LYS A 11 0.38 7.57 5.68
CA LYS A 11 0.91 7.88 7.02
C LYS A 11 1.00 9.39 7.30
N SER A 12 1.15 10.21 6.27
CA SER A 12 1.25 11.68 6.39
C SER A 12 -0.11 12.37 6.48
N SER A 13 -1.11 11.90 5.73
CA SER A 13 -2.46 12.51 5.70
C SER A 13 -3.22 12.36 7.02
N ILE A 14 -2.92 11.31 7.79
CA ILE A 14 -3.57 11.02 9.07
C ILE A 14 -3.11 11.98 10.18
N LYS A 15 -1.88 12.50 10.11
CA LYS A 15 -1.34 13.45 11.09
C LYS A 15 -1.91 14.86 10.93
N MET A 16 -2.46 15.18 9.75
CA MET A 16 -2.98 16.52 9.42
C MET A 16 -4.50 16.67 9.70
N LEU A 17 -5.21 15.56 10.01
CA LEU A 17 -6.65 15.56 10.27
C LEU A 17 -7.04 15.48 11.76
N VAL A 18 -6.08 15.37 12.68
CA VAL A 18 -6.37 15.21 14.11
C VAL A 18 -5.98 16.46 14.87
N ALA A 19 -7.01 17.21 15.26
CA ALA A 19 -6.94 18.19 16.32
C ALA A 19 -6.41 17.54 17.60
N ASP A 20 -5.64 18.29 18.38
CA ASP A 20 -4.79 17.88 19.52
C ASP A 20 -5.48 17.11 20.68
N ASN A 21 -6.75 16.69 20.56
CA ASN A 21 -7.52 16.08 21.64
C ASN A 21 -8.27 14.76 21.29
N ALA A 22 -7.90 14.05 20.20
CA ALA A 22 -8.54 12.78 19.81
C ALA A 22 -7.58 11.68 19.32
N GLN A 23 -6.35 11.65 19.87
CA GLN A 23 -5.31 10.68 19.47
C GLN A 23 -5.69 9.22 19.75
N SER A 24 -6.48 8.94 20.79
CA SER A 24 -6.89 7.58 21.17
C SER A 24 -7.79 6.91 20.13
N THR A 25 -8.73 7.66 19.54
CA THR A 25 -9.63 7.16 18.49
C THR A 25 -8.86 6.91 17.20
N LEU A 26 -7.93 7.79 16.84
CA LEU A 26 -7.08 7.62 15.66
C LEU A 26 -6.22 6.37 15.76
N PHE A 27 -5.58 6.15 16.91
CA PHE A 27 -4.76 4.97 17.16
C PHE A 27 -5.59 3.68 17.11
N LYS A 28 -6.85 3.72 17.57
CA LYS A 28 -7.81 2.62 17.48
C LYS A 28 -8.21 2.30 16.04
N TRP A 29 -8.44 3.31 15.20
CA TRP A 29 -8.76 3.09 13.78
C TRP A 29 -7.54 2.59 12.98
N ILE A 30 -6.35 3.11 13.28
CA ILE A 30 -5.09 2.62 12.67
C ILE A 30 -4.81 1.17 13.10
N SER A 31 -5.03 0.83 14.37
CA SER A 31 -4.81 -0.52 14.88
C SER A 31 -5.83 -1.51 14.31
N ILE A 32 -7.09 -1.11 14.15
CA ILE A 32 -8.11 -1.92 13.47
C ILE A 32 -7.76 -2.11 11.98
N LEU A 33 -7.35 -1.05 11.28
CA LEU A 33 -7.00 -1.12 9.86
C LEU A 33 -5.72 -1.93 9.61
N THR A 34 -4.74 -1.83 10.51
CA THR A 34 -3.46 -2.56 10.40
C THR A 34 -3.62 -4.00 10.86
N GLY A 35 -4.34 -4.22 11.95
CA GLY A 35 -4.71 -5.53 12.48
C GLY A 35 -5.55 -6.31 11.49
N SER A 36 -6.60 -5.72 10.91
CA SER A 36 -7.49 -6.39 9.95
C SER A 36 -6.76 -6.81 8.68
N LYS A 37 -5.87 -5.96 8.13
CA LYS A 37 -5.06 -6.31 6.95
C LYS A 37 -4.13 -7.50 7.22
N ASN A 38 -3.58 -7.59 8.42
CA ASN A 38 -2.70 -8.70 8.79
C ASN A 38 -3.51 -9.97 9.14
N ALA A 39 -4.66 -9.83 9.79
CA ALA A 39 -5.58 -10.92 10.04
C ALA A 39 -6.10 -11.52 8.73
N LEU A 40 -6.47 -10.69 7.75
CA LEU A 40 -6.93 -11.15 6.43
C LEU A 40 -5.84 -11.93 5.68
N LYS A 41 -4.56 -11.54 5.83
CA LYS A 41 -3.44 -12.32 5.30
C LYS A 41 -3.27 -13.65 6.02
N GLY A 42 -3.40 -13.67 7.34
CA GLY A 42 -3.36 -14.89 8.14
C GLY A 42 -4.46 -15.87 7.72
N VAL A 43 -5.72 -15.40 7.68
CA VAL A 43 -6.87 -16.20 7.23
C VAL A 43 -6.66 -16.67 5.79
N GLY A 44 -6.20 -15.78 4.90
CA GLY A 44 -5.89 -16.13 3.52
C GLY A 44 -4.81 -17.21 3.39
N PHE A 45 -3.82 -17.22 4.29
CA PHE A 45 -2.80 -18.27 4.33
C PHE A 45 -3.40 -19.62 4.73
N PHE A 46 -4.26 -19.67 5.75
CA PHE A 46 -4.93 -20.92 6.15
C PHE A 46 -5.88 -21.45 5.08
N VAL A 47 -6.66 -20.57 4.44
CA VAL A 47 -7.53 -20.94 3.32
C VAL A 47 -6.69 -21.47 2.15
N GLY A 48 -5.58 -20.79 1.82
CA GLY A 48 -4.65 -21.24 0.79
C GLY A 48 -4.03 -22.60 1.11
N ALA A 49 -3.63 -22.84 2.36
CA ALA A 49 -3.08 -24.11 2.81
C ALA A 49 -4.13 -25.24 2.77
N ALA A 50 -5.38 -24.95 3.14
CA ALA A 50 -6.48 -25.90 3.04
C ALA A 50 -6.79 -26.28 1.59
N LEU A 51 -6.86 -25.29 0.68
CA LEU A 51 -7.00 -25.54 -0.76
C LEU A 51 -5.83 -26.36 -1.32
N LEU A 52 -4.59 -26.01 -0.94
CA LEU A 52 -3.41 -26.74 -1.38
C LEU A 52 -3.45 -28.21 -0.93
N SER A 53 -3.88 -28.47 0.31
CA SER A 53 -4.01 -29.82 0.85
C SER A 53 -5.12 -30.62 0.15
N TRP A 54 -6.25 -29.98 -0.19
CA TRP A 54 -7.40 -30.67 -0.75
C TRP A 54 -7.30 -30.91 -2.26
N ILE A 55 -6.97 -29.87 -3.04
CA ILE A 55 -7.00 -29.92 -4.51
C ILE A 55 -5.61 -29.82 -5.17
N GLY A 56 -4.55 -29.86 -4.36
CA GLY A 56 -3.16 -29.81 -4.82
C GLY A 56 -2.75 -28.44 -5.38
N PHE A 57 -1.48 -28.34 -5.78
CA PHE A 57 -0.87 -27.07 -6.19
C PHE A 57 -1.52 -26.45 -7.44
N ARG A 58 -1.72 -27.26 -8.49
CA ARG A 58 -2.34 -26.80 -9.75
C ARG A 58 -3.79 -26.37 -9.55
N GLY A 59 -4.56 -27.14 -8.76
CA GLY A 59 -5.94 -26.80 -8.42
C GLY A 59 -6.04 -25.51 -7.62
N ALA A 60 -5.17 -25.35 -6.60
CA ALA A 60 -5.14 -24.16 -5.76
C ALA A 60 -4.81 -22.89 -6.56
N ILE A 61 -3.83 -22.94 -7.47
CA ILE A 61 -3.48 -21.80 -8.33
C ILE A 61 -4.64 -21.45 -9.27
N LEU A 62 -5.28 -22.45 -9.88
CA LEU A 62 -6.41 -22.21 -10.79
C LEU A 62 -7.60 -21.59 -10.04
N ALA A 63 -7.90 -22.06 -8.83
CA ALA A 63 -8.91 -21.46 -7.96
C ALA A 63 -8.59 -19.99 -7.63
N MET A 64 -7.34 -19.69 -7.26
CA MET A 64 -6.91 -18.30 -7.00
C MET A 64 -7.04 -17.41 -8.25
N ALA A 65 -6.70 -17.93 -9.43
CA ALA A 65 -6.83 -17.21 -10.69
C ALA A 65 -8.29 -16.89 -11.01
N ILE A 66 -9.21 -17.84 -10.83
CA ILE A 66 -10.65 -17.64 -11.02
C ILE A 66 -11.18 -16.56 -10.07
N VAL A 67 -10.85 -16.64 -8.79
CA VAL A 67 -11.29 -15.64 -7.80
C VAL A 67 -10.81 -14.23 -8.18
N LEU A 68 -9.55 -14.09 -8.60
CA LEU A 68 -9.02 -12.80 -9.06
C LEU A 68 -9.72 -12.30 -10.32
N LEU A 69 -10.05 -13.19 -11.25
CA LEU A 69 -10.76 -12.84 -12.49
C LEU A 69 -12.19 -12.36 -12.19
N VAL A 70 -12.90 -13.03 -11.27
CA VAL A 70 -14.23 -12.59 -10.81
C VAL A 70 -14.15 -11.21 -10.15
N VAL A 71 -13.17 -11.00 -9.26
CA VAL A 71 -12.95 -9.68 -8.61
C VAL A 71 -12.61 -8.61 -9.64
N LEU A 72 -11.84 -8.95 -10.68
CA LEU A 72 -11.51 -8.03 -11.77
C LEU A 72 -12.75 -7.64 -12.57
N ILE A 73 -13.58 -8.61 -12.97
CA ILE A 73 -14.84 -8.34 -13.68
C ILE A 73 -15.75 -7.47 -12.82
N PHE A 74 -15.92 -7.85 -11.55
CA PHE A 74 -16.73 -7.09 -10.61
C PHE A 74 -16.20 -5.66 -10.46
N SER A 75 -14.88 -5.50 -10.35
CA SER A 75 -14.25 -4.20 -10.32
C SER A 75 -14.54 -3.41 -11.59
N ILE A 76 -14.43 -4.00 -12.78
CA ILE A 76 -14.69 -3.26 -14.03
C ILE A 76 -16.16 -2.82 -14.11
N VAL A 77 -17.09 -3.66 -13.65
CA VAL A 77 -18.54 -3.38 -13.70
C VAL A 77 -18.98 -2.37 -12.64
N MET A 78 -18.46 -2.47 -11.41
CA MET A 78 -18.83 -1.59 -10.29
C MET A 78 -18.00 -0.31 -10.20
N LEU A 79 -16.81 -0.26 -10.82
CA LEU A 79 -15.94 0.92 -10.71
C LEU A 79 -16.51 2.06 -11.55
N GLN A 80 -17.27 2.92 -10.89
CA GLN A 80 -17.72 4.20 -11.43
C GLN A 80 -16.50 5.06 -11.80
N ARG A 81 -16.55 5.65 -13.00
CA ARG A 81 -15.47 6.43 -13.65
C ARG A 81 -14.94 7.64 -12.87
N ASP A 82 -15.47 7.94 -11.68
CA ASP A 82 -15.10 9.10 -10.86
C ASP A 82 -14.14 8.80 -9.71
N LEU A 83 -13.74 7.53 -9.51
CA LEU A 83 -12.69 7.18 -8.54
C LEU A 83 -11.30 7.56 -9.09
N GLY A 84 -10.92 8.83 -8.91
CA GLY A 84 -9.52 9.25 -9.10
C GLY A 84 -9.28 10.66 -9.66
N LYS A 85 -10.30 11.49 -9.88
CA LYS A 85 -10.06 12.92 -10.17
C LYS A 85 -9.74 13.66 -8.87
N ALA A 86 -8.53 13.46 -8.36
CA ALA A 86 -7.94 14.43 -7.44
C ALA A 86 -7.87 15.77 -8.19
N LYS A 87 -8.81 16.67 -7.86
CA LYS A 87 -9.01 17.97 -8.53
C LYS A 87 -7.83 18.94 -8.36
N ASN A 88 -6.85 18.59 -7.52
CA ASN A 88 -5.63 19.35 -7.33
C ASN A 88 -4.41 18.52 -7.72
N LYS A 89 -3.75 18.95 -8.80
CA LYS A 89 -2.37 18.57 -9.12
C LYS A 89 -1.48 19.55 -8.34
N PRO A 90 -0.89 19.17 -7.17
CA PRO A 90 0.09 20.03 -6.52
C PRO A 90 1.23 20.27 -7.52
N LYS A 91 1.70 21.51 -7.61
CA LYS A 91 2.76 21.86 -8.56
C LYS A 91 4.05 21.25 -8.04
N PHE A 92 4.98 20.86 -8.92
CA PHE A 92 6.30 20.36 -8.51
C PHE A 92 7.09 21.37 -7.65
N SER A 93 6.72 22.66 -7.69
CA SER A 93 7.22 23.71 -6.80
C SER A 93 6.89 23.48 -5.32
N ASP A 94 5.81 22.77 -5.01
CA ASP A 94 5.31 22.59 -3.64
C ASP A 94 6.00 21.43 -2.92
N ILE A 95 6.85 20.67 -3.64
CA ILE A 95 7.65 19.57 -3.10
C ILE A 95 8.91 20.09 -2.38
N TRP A 96 9.38 21.29 -2.74
CA TRP A 96 10.58 21.90 -2.16
C TRP A 96 10.25 22.59 -0.83
N SER A 97 10.96 22.22 0.24
CA SER A 97 10.83 22.89 1.54
C SER A 97 11.52 24.26 1.49
N LYS A 98 11.00 25.20 2.29
CA LYS A 98 11.59 26.54 2.49
C LYS A 98 13.02 26.50 3.09
N SER A 99 13.46 25.35 3.60
CA SER A 99 14.78 25.17 4.23
C SER A 99 15.69 24.24 3.43
N ALA A 100 16.85 24.74 3.04
CA ALA A 100 17.86 23.99 2.29
C ALA A 100 18.36 22.71 3.01
N PRO A 101 18.57 22.70 4.34
CA PRO A 101 18.98 21.48 5.06
C PRO A 101 17.94 20.35 4.96
N VAL A 102 16.64 20.68 4.99
CA VAL A 102 15.56 19.68 4.86
C VAL A 102 15.50 19.11 3.45
N ASN A 103 15.75 19.92 2.43
CA ASN A 103 15.84 19.44 1.05
C ASN A 103 17.04 18.50 0.87
N HIS A 104 18.19 18.82 1.47
CA HIS A 104 19.37 17.96 1.39
C HIS A 104 19.16 16.62 2.12
N LEU A 105 18.59 16.64 3.32
CA LEU A 105 18.27 15.42 4.07
C LEU A 105 17.20 14.56 3.35
N SER A 106 16.19 15.18 2.77
CA SER A 106 15.15 14.48 1.99
C SER A 106 15.72 13.85 0.73
N LEU A 107 16.66 14.54 0.07
CA LEU A 107 17.35 14.04 -1.12
C LEU A 107 18.28 12.87 -0.77
N ALA A 108 19.07 12.98 0.30
CA ALA A 108 19.87 11.87 0.82
C ALA A 108 18.99 10.66 1.17
N ARG A 109 17.85 10.89 1.82
CA ARG A 109 16.87 9.84 2.13
C ARG A 109 16.31 9.19 0.87
N PHE A 110 15.98 9.98 -0.15
CA PHE A 110 15.52 9.48 -1.44
C PHE A 110 16.55 8.56 -2.11
N PHE A 111 17.82 8.96 -2.15
CA PHE A 111 18.90 8.13 -2.72
C PHE A 111 19.17 6.85 -1.91
N LEU A 112 19.17 6.93 -0.57
CA LEU A 112 19.33 5.74 0.29
C LEU A 112 18.21 4.72 0.06
N PHE A 113 16.95 5.15 0.00
CA PHE A 113 15.82 4.23 -0.27
C PHE A 113 15.73 3.79 -1.74
N GLY A 114 16.15 4.64 -2.69
CA GLY A 114 16.22 4.30 -4.11
C GLY A 114 17.29 3.24 -4.40
N SER A 115 18.47 3.37 -3.79
CA SER A 115 19.57 2.40 -3.93
C SER A 115 19.18 1.00 -3.45
N ARG A 116 18.37 0.91 -2.38
CA ARG A 116 17.84 -0.36 -1.85
C ARG A 116 16.99 -1.11 -2.89
N ASP A 117 16.10 -0.42 -3.61
CA ASP A 117 15.24 -1.06 -4.62
C ASP A 117 16.06 -1.48 -5.87
N ILE A 118 17.18 -0.82 -6.15
CA ILE A 118 18.10 -1.17 -7.27
C ILE A 118 18.96 -2.40 -6.92
N TRP A 119 19.37 -2.55 -5.67
CA TRP A 119 20.20 -3.68 -5.22
C TRP A 119 19.48 -5.04 -5.30
N PHE A 120 18.15 -5.06 -5.31
CA PHE A 120 17.36 -6.30 -5.45
C PHE A 120 17.21 -6.80 -6.89
N VAL A 121 17.72 -6.08 -7.90
CA VAL A 121 17.76 -6.52 -9.31
C VAL A 121 19.08 -7.18 -9.67
N VAL A 122 20.13 -7.00 -8.87
CA VAL A 122 21.34 -7.83 -8.98
C VAL A 122 21.10 -9.10 -8.17
N ALA A 123 20.42 -10.05 -8.80
CA ALA A 123 20.54 -11.44 -8.41
C ALA A 123 22.03 -11.80 -8.52
N LEU A 124 22.71 -11.95 -7.38
CA LEU A 124 23.95 -12.72 -7.34
C LEU A 124 23.66 -14.08 -8.00
N PRO A 125 24.52 -14.55 -8.92
CA PRO A 125 24.34 -15.84 -9.57
C PRO A 125 24.29 -17.00 -8.57
#